data_AF-A0A4Y2CD67-F1
#
_entry.id   AF-A0A4Y2CD67-F1
#
_cell.length_a   1.000
_cell.length_b   1.000
_cell.length_c   1.000
_cell.angle_alpha   90.00
_cell.angle_beta   90.00
_cell.angle_gamma   90.00
#
_symmetry.space_group_name_H-M   'P 1'
#
loop_
_entity.id
_entity.type
_entity.pdbx_description
1 polymer ?
#
loop_
_entity_poly.entity_id
_entity_poly.type
_entity_poly.pdbx_seq_one_letter_code
_entity_poly.pdbx_strand_id
1 'polypeptide(L)'
;LNHVLDHVEEPLRSLEVKLKDSLYADNCVASVDSVSELEHFRTETQRILKAAKFDLRGWKNNFLPELEETVQDSSGAVEEKEVSVLGITWDKEEDTLSCELIRTENEGEPITKRKILSVAHQLFDPIGFTCPITLIPKLLLRECWKLGISWDSKLPEDVINKLKKWKDELQELKFLKIPRRLSNLDLNESSLTLHTFCDASKLAYATCIFLRAEKEGKVTCQFIQARSRIAPLKGISIPRMELLACNIGDRLANSVKKDLNLVDIESFFWNDSMDALHWIKKEGPWMTFVSNRVNEIRRLSEAYEWKFVPGTQNPADLPSRGCSVKTLLKKQWYEGPPWLRDSRDKWPDFELSPD
;
A
#
# COMPACT_ATOMS: atom_id res chain seq x y z
N LEU A 1 -11.19 6.32 27.14
CA LEU A 1 -11.14 5.00 26.48
C LEU A 1 -10.00 4.16 27.02
N ASN A 2 -8.73 4.57 26.87
CA ASN A 2 -7.56 3.83 27.40
C ASN A 2 -7.74 3.41 28.87
N HIS A 3 -8.20 4.32 29.74
CA HIS A 3 -8.48 4.00 31.13
C HIS A 3 -9.48 2.83 31.32
N VAL A 4 -10.52 2.71 30.50
CA VAL A 4 -11.48 1.60 30.63
C VAL A 4 -10.90 0.31 30.07
N LEU A 5 -10.15 0.40 28.96
CA LEU A 5 -9.50 -0.77 28.36
C LEU A 5 -8.44 -1.35 29.31
N ASP A 6 -7.62 -0.52 29.95
CA ASP A 6 -6.57 -0.95 30.89
C ASP A 6 -7.09 -1.65 32.17
N HIS A 7 -8.41 -1.62 32.42
CA HIS A 7 -9.06 -2.24 33.58
C HIS A 7 -9.97 -3.41 33.21
N VAL A 8 -9.87 -3.92 31.97
CA VAL A 8 -10.58 -5.13 31.55
C VAL A 8 -10.00 -6.36 32.26
N GLU A 9 -10.87 -7.24 32.76
CA GLU A 9 -10.47 -8.44 33.50
C GLU A 9 -9.67 -9.44 32.62
N GLU A 10 -8.77 -10.20 33.24
CA GLU A 10 -7.87 -11.20 32.61
C GLU A 10 -8.47 -12.06 31.48
N PRO A 11 -9.69 -12.63 31.56
CA PRO A 11 -10.22 -13.48 30.48
C PRO A 11 -10.47 -12.74 29.16
N LEU A 12 -10.46 -11.40 29.15
CA LEU A 12 -10.76 -10.57 27.97
C LEU A 12 -9.55 -9.74 27.50
N ARG A 13 -8.37 -9.99 28.05
CA ARG A 13 -7.18 -9.19 27.76
C ARG A 13 -6.71 -9.30 26.30
N SER A 14 -6.83 -10.49 25.70
CA SER A 14 -6.54 -10.69 24.26
C SER A 14 -7.51 -9.90 23.38
N LEU A 15 -8.79 -9.85 23.76
CA LEU A 15 -9.81 -9.07 23.08
C LEU A 15 -9.56 -7.56 23.21
N GLU A 16 -9.13 -7.10 24.39
CA GLU A 16 -8.80 -5.70 24.65
C GLU A 16 -7.66 -5.21 23.75
N VAL A 17 -6.58 -5.98 23.62
CA VAL A 17 -5.47 -5.68 22.71
C VAL A 17 -5.99 -5.59 21.27
N LYS A 18 -6.77 -6.59 20.83
CA LYS A 18 -7.37 -6.58 19.49
C LYS A 18 -8.28 -5.37 19.26
N LEU A 19 -9.08 -4.97 20.24
CA LEU A 19 -9.93 -3.79 20.16
C LEU A 19 -9.09 -2.51 20.06
N LYS A 20 -8.02 -2.37 20.85
CA LYS A 20 -7.10 -1.22 20.76
C LYS A 20 -6.51 -1.09 19.36
N ASP A 21 -6.08 -2.20 18.78
CA ASP A 21 -5.47 -2.23 17.43
C ASP A 21 -6.51 -2.04 16.31
N SER A 22 -7.78 -2.33 16.59
CA SER A 22 -8.87 -2.20 15.61
C SER A 22 -9.48 -0.79 15.56
N LEU A 23 -9.21 0.07 16.55
CA LEU A 23 -9.82 1.40 16.65
C LEU A 23 -9.04 2.46 15.88
N TYR A 24 -9.73 3.19 15.00
CA TYR A 24 -9.19 4.34 14.30
C TYR A 24 -10.21 5.47 14.28
N ALA A 25 -9.94 6.53 15.04
CA ALA A 25 -10.86 7.64 15.28
C ALA A 25 -12.24 7.15 15.78
N ASP A 26 -13.26 7.22 14.94
CA ASP A 26 -14.64 6.80 15.18
C ASP A 26 -14.97 5.40 14.61
N ASN A 27 -14.03 4.78 13.89
CA ASN A 27 -14.21 3.48 13.26
C ASN A 27 -13.54 2.36 14.08
N CYS A 28 -14.14 1.16 14.04
CA CYS A 28 -13.56 -0.08 14.57
C CYS A 28 -13.51 -1.12 13.44
N VAL A 29 -12.30 -1.49 13.01
CA VAL A 29 -12.09 -2.44 11.91
C VAL A 29 -11.26 -3.61 12.42
N ALA A 30 -11.87 -4.79 12.50
CA ALA A 30 -11.25 -6.01 13.01
C ALA A 30 -11.41 -7.16 12.03
N SER A 31 -10.43 -8.07 11.99
CA SER A 31 -10.53 -9.37 11.29
C SER A 31 -10.53 -10.50 12.32
N VAL A 32 -11.38 -11.49 12.11
CA VAL A 32 -11.53 -12.71 12.96
C VAL A 32 -11.59 -13.94 12.07
N ASP A 33 -11.25 -15.10 12.62
CA ASP A 33 -11.08 -16.33 11.82
C ASP A 33 -12.36 -17.18 11.73
N SER A 34 -13.37 -16.84 12.53
CA SER A 34 -14.65 -17.57 12.53
C SER A 34 -15.85 -16.69 12.87
N VAL A 35 -17.05 -17.19 12.52
CA VAL A 35 -18.34 -16.60 12.91
C VAL A 35 -18.48 -16.52 14.44
N SER A 36 -18.07 -17.57 15.15
CA SER A 36 -18.13 -17.60 16.62
C SER A 36 -17.27 -16.49 17.23
N GLU A 37 -16.06 -16.29 16.68
CA GLU A 37 -15.20 -15.17 17.10
C GLU A 37 -15.79 -13.81 16.75
N LEU A 38 -16.49 -13.68 15.62
CA LEU A 38 -17.17 -12.43 15.25
C LEU A 38 -18.26 -12.07 16.27
N GLU A 39 -19.13 -13.02 16.61
CA GLU A 39 -20.20 -12.82 17.58
C GLU A 39 -19.65 -12.49 18.97
N HIS A 40 -18.61 -13.22 19.38
CA HIS A 40 -17.91 -12.97 20.64
C HIS A 40 -17.26 -11.58 20.66
N PHE A 41 -16.52 -11.23 19.60
CA PHE A 41 -15.87 -9.92 19.47
C PHE A 41 -16.89 -8.79 19.53
N ARG A 42 -17.97 -8.88 18.75
CA ARG A 42 -19.05 -7.88 18.75
C ARG A 42 -19.65 -7.70 20.13
N THR A 43 -20.10 -8.80 20.75
CA THR A 43 -20.84 -8.75 22.03
C THR A 43 -19.97 -8.16 23.14
N GLU A 44 -18.73 -8.63 23.26
CA GLU A 44 -17.85 -8.20 24.34
C GLU A 44 -17.30 -6.78 24.11
N THR A 45 -16.96 -6.40 22.88
CA THR A 45 -16.51 -5.02 22.60
C THR A 45 -17.63 -4.01 22.80
N GLN A 46 -18.88 -4.32 22.43
CA GLN A 46 -20.04 -3.49 22.75
C GLN A 46 -20.21 -3.35 24.27
N ARG A 47 -20.07 -4.45 25.04
CA ARG A 47 -20.16 -4.41 26.50
C ARG A 47 -19.10 -3.51 27.13
N ILE A 48 -17.84 -3.67 26.72
CA ILE A 48 -16.69 -2.89 27.20
C ILE A 48 -16.87 -1.40 26.88
N LEU A 49 -17.19 -1.07 25.63
CA LEU A 49 -17.35 0.32 25.21
C LEU A 49 -18.58 0.99 25.83
N LYS A 50 -19.68 0.24 26.03
CA LYS A 50 -20.89 0.75 26.69
C LYS A 50 -20.64 1.13 28.15
N ALA A 51 -19.78 0.38 28.86
CA ALA A 51 -19.34 0.77 30.20
C ALA A 51 -18.60 2.11 30.19
N ALA A 52 -17.85 2.39 29.12
CA ALA A 52 -17.19 3.66 28.87
C ALA A 52 -18.09 4.76 28.26
N LYS A 53 -19.42 4.52 28.14
CA LYS A 53 -20.40 5.40 27.48
C LYS A 53 -20.18 5.62 25.99
N PHE A 54 -19.46 4.70 25.32
CA PHE A 54 -19.37 4.63 23.87
C PHE A 54 -20.34 3.58 23.34
N ASP A 55 -21.15 3.95 22.35
CA ASP A 55 -22.12 3.06 21.71
C ASP A 55 -21.60 2.62 20.34
N LEU A 56 -21.06 1.40 20.26
CA LEU A 56 -20.53 0.84 19.02
C LEU A 56 -21.67 0.19 18.23
N ARG A 57 -21.95 0.75 17.05
CA ARG A 57 -23.12 0.47 16.21
C ARG A 57 -22.74 0.45 14.73
N GLY A 58 -23.66 0.02 13.87
CA GLY A 58 -23.48 0.03 12.41
C GLY A 58 -22.58 -1.10 11.92
N TRP A 59 -22.65 -2.26 12.57
CA TRP A 59 -21.83 -3.43 12.24
C TRP A 59 -22.06 -3.89 10.80
N LYS A 60 -20.96 -4.09 10.08
CA LYS A 60 -20.88 -4.63 8.71
C LYS A 60 -19.91 -5.80 8.68
N ASN A 61 -20.20 -6.82 7.86
CA ASN A 61 -19.34 -8.00 7.77
C ASN A 61 -19.51 -8.73 6.41
N ASN A 62 -18.56 -9.60 6.07
CA ASN A 62 -18.51 -10.35 4.82
C ASN A 62 -18.99 -11.82 4.93
N PHE A 63 -19.63 -12.22 6.04
CA PHE A 63 -20.01 -13.62 6.28
C PHE A 63 -21.51 -13.82 6.54
N LEU A 64 -22.10 -13.00 7.39
CA LEU A 64 -23.45 -13.14 7.94
C LEU A 64 -24.21 -11.80 7.84
N PRO A 65 -25.00 -11.61 6.76
CA PRO A 65 -25.87 -10.44 6.62
C PRO A 65 -26.81 -10.24 7.82
N GLU A 66 -27.20 -11.31 8.52
CA GLU A 66 -28.12 -11.26 9.66
C GLU A 66 -27.51 -10.55 10.90
N LEU A 67 -26.18 -10.53 11.00
CA LEU A 67 -25.48 -9.80 12.06
C LEU A 67 -25.31 -8.32 11.74
N GLU A 68 -25.64 -7.86 10.53
CA GLU A 68 -25.55 -6.44 10.20
C GLU A 68 -26.60 -5.61 10.92
N GLU A 69 -26.20 -4.46 11.40
CA GLU A 69 -27.16 -3.47 11.89
C GLU A 69 -27.65 -2.66 10.69
N THR A 70 -28.94 -2.77 10.41
CA THR A 70 -29.63 -1.84 9.52
C THR A 70 -29.76 -0.52 10.25
N VAL A 71 -28.88 0.43 9.93
CA VAL A 71 -29.17 1.83 10.21
C VAL A 71 -30.38 2.17 9.33
N GLN A 72 -31.52 2.48 9.95
CA GLN A 72 -32.72 2.92 9.23
C GLN A 72 -32.47 4.27 8.60
N ASP A 73 -31.78 4.30 7.47
CA ASP A 73 -31.92 5.40 6.52
C ASP A 73 -33.25 5.18 5.78
N SER A 74 -34.03 6.25 5.68
CA SER A 74 -35.44 6.31 5.26
C SER A 74 -35.71 5.94 3.78
N SER A 75 -34.86 5.13 3.16
CA SER A 75 -35.02 4.55 1.83
C SER A 75 -34.82 3.04 1.94
N GLY A 76 -35.90 2.27 1.75
CA GLY A 76 -35.98 0.83 1.98
C GLY A 76 -34.68 0.05 1.76
N ALA A 77 -34.32 -0.75 2.77
CA ALA A 77 -33.06 -1.48 2.88
C ALA A 77 -32.75 -2.30 1.62
N VAL A 78 -31.72 -1.87 0.90
CA VAL A 78 -30.95 -2.71 0.00
C VAL A 78 -29.68 -3.06 0.76
N GLU A 79 -29.33 -4.35 0.83
CA GLU A 79 -28.02 -4.76 1.34
C GLU A 79 -26.95 -4.03 0.54
N GLU A 80 -26.23 -3.11 1.18
CA GLU A 80 -25.13 -2.41 0.55
C GLU A 80 -23.98 -3.39 0.37
N LYS A 81 -23.82 -3.90 -0.85
CA LYS A 81 -22.68 -4.75 -1.26
C LYS A 81 -21.34 -4.09 -0.97
N GLU A 82 -21.26 -2.79 -1.24
CA GLU A 82 -20.05 -1.97 -1.08
C GLU A 82 -20.22 -1.01 0.10
N VAL A 83 -19.24 -0.98 1.01
CA VAL A 83 -19.22 -0.10 2.17
C VAL A 83 -17.93 0.71 2.23
N SER A 84 -18.00 1.96 2.69
CA SER A 84 -16.79 2.77 2.88
C SER A 84 -16.09 2.38 4.19
N VAL A 85 -14.80 2.07 4.12
CA VAL A 85 -13.96 1.71 5.26
C VAL A 85 -12.71 2.58 5.22
N LEU A 86 -12.55 3.47 6.20
CA LEU A 86 -11.37 4.34 6.33
C LEU A 86 -11.03 5.13 5.03
N GLY A 87 -12.04 5.50 4.24
CA GLY A 87 -11.88 6.28 3.01
C GLY A 87 -11.59 5.47 1.74
N ILE A 88 -11.66 4.14 1.80
CA ILE A 88 -11.65 3.24 0.63
C ILE A 88 -12.95 2.43 0.59
N THR A 89 -13.27 1.83 -0.55
CA THR A 89 -14.46 1.00 -0.73
C THR A 89 -14.13 -0.47 -0.46
N TRP A 90 -14.93 -1.14 0.37
CA TRP A 90 -14.86 -2.57 0.62
C TRP A 90 -16.10 -3.25 0.05
N ASP A 91 -15.87 -4.16 -0.92
CA ASP A 91 -16.88 -5.08 -1.45
C ASP A 91 -16.95 -6.29 -0.53
N LYS A 92 -18.05 -6.43 0.21
CA LYS A 92 -18.21 -7.48 1.24
C LYS A 92 -18.41 -8.86 0.64
N GLU A 93 -19.00 -8.95 -0.54
CA GLU A 93 -19.28 -10.24 -1.20
C GLU A 93 -18.01 -10.85 -1.76
N GLU A 94 -17.20 -10.04 -2.46
CA GLU A 94 -15.95 -10.48 -3.08
C GLU A 94 -14.76 -10.40 -2.11
N ASP A 95 -14.94 -9.77 -0.95
CA ASP A 95 -13.91 -9.42 0.03
C ASP A 95 -12.72 -8.66 -0.58
N THR A 96 -13.03 -7.61 -1.36
CA THR A 96 -12.03 -6.80 -2.06
C THR A 96 -12.08 -5.32 -1.70
N LEU A 97 -10.93 -4.65 -1.79
CA LEU A 97 -10.78 -3.21 -1.60
C LEU A 97 -10.60 -2.53 -2.95
N SER A 98 -11.19 -1.35 -3.09
CA SER A 98 -11.03 -0.45 -4.23
C SER A 98 -11.04 1.01 -3.79
N CYS A 99 -10.63 1.92 -4.66
CA CYS A 99 -10.71 3.35 -4.38
C CYS A 99 -12.02 3.93 -4.92
N GLU A 100 -12.58 4.91 -4.21
CA GLU A 100 -13.74 5.66 -4.69
C GLU A 100 -13.41 6.40 -5.99
N LEU A 101 -14.38 6.41 -6.91
CA LEU A 101 -14.24 7.12 -8.17
C LEU A 101 -14.21 8.63 -7.91
N ILE A 102 -13.26 9.33 -8.54
CA ILE A 102 -13.18 10.78 -8.46
C ILE A 102 -14.46 11.37 -9.08
N ARG A 103 -15.19 12.18 -8.30
CA ARG A 103 -16.30 13.00 -8.82
C ARG A 103 -15.72 14.03 -9.79
N THR A 104 -16.02 13.89 -11.08
CA THR A 104 -15.58 14.85 -12.08
C THR A 104 -16.19 16.22 -11.78
N GLU A 105 -15.32 17.24 -11.74
CA GLU A 105 -15.70 18.63 -11.44
C GLU A 105 -16.47 19.24 -12.61
N ASN A 106 -17.22 20.31 -12.34
CA ASN A 106 -18.04 21.01 -13.32
C ASN A 106 -17.27 21.33 -14.61
N GLU A 107 -17.82 20.90 -15.74
CA GLU A 107 -17.34 21.26 -17.07
C GLU A 107 -17.39 22.78 -17.24
N GLY A 108 -16.27 23.41 -17.60
CA GLY A 108 -16.19 24.84 -17.95
C GLY A 108 -15.18 25.68 -17.17
N GLU A 109 -14.68 25.23 -16.03
CA GLU A 109 -13.64 25.95 -15.28
C GLU A 109 -12.24 25.78 -15.90
N PRO A 110 -11.37 26.81 -15.88
CA PRO A 110 -10.00 26.67 -16.34
C PRO A 110 -9.24 25.70 -15.44
N ILE A 111 -8.50 24.76 -16.05
CA ILE A 111 -7.61 23.88 -15.30
C ILE A 111 -6.40 24.71 -14.82
N THR A 112 -6.24 24.78 -13.51
CA THR A 112 -5.15 25.48 -12.82
C THR A 112 -4.23 24.51 -12.08
N LYS A 113 -3.07 25.00 -11.62
CA LYS A 113 -2.16 24.23 -10.78
C LYS A 113 -2.85 23.76 -9.48
N ARG A 114 -3.70 24.59 -8.89
CA ARG A 114 -4.53 24.25 -7.72
C ARG A 114 -5.49 23.10 -8.02
N LYS A 115 -6.12 23.12 -9.19
CA LYS A 115 -7.02 22.05 -9.65
C LYS A 115 -6.29 20.72 -9.81
N ILE A 116 -5.08 20.72 -10.39
CA ILE A 116 -4.24 19.50 -10.48
C ILE A 116 -3.97 18.93 -9.09
N LEU A 117 -3.58 19.78 -8.13
CA LEU A 117 -3.32 19.34 -6.76
C LEU A 117 -4.58 18.72 -6.13
N SER A 118 -5.73 19.39 -6.26
CA SER A 118 -7.01 18.87 -5.76
C SER A 118 -7.31 17.47 -6.32
N VAL A 119 -7.21 17.33 -7.64
CA VAL A 119 -7.45 16.07 -8.35
C VAL A 119 -6.45 14.98 -7.94
N ALA A 120 -5.17 15.32 -7.75
CA ALA A 120 -4.13 14.39 -7.32
C ALA A 120 -4.40 13.82 -5.91
N HIS A 121 -5.13 14.56 -5.08
CA HIS A 121 -5.45 14.19 -3.70
C HIS A 121 -6.87 13.62 -3.52
N GLN A 122 -7.75 13.73 -4.52
CA GLN A 122 -9.08 13.11 -4.48
C GLN A 122 -9.02 11.59 -4.52
N LEU A 123 -8.02 11.01 -5.20
CA LEU A 123 -7.78 9.57 -5.17
C LEU A 123 -7.05 9.19 -3.88
N PHE A 124 -7.83 8.90 -2.84
CA PHE A 124 -7.31 8.48 -1.54
C PHE A 124 -6.96 6.99 -1.56
N ASP A 125 -5.69 6.70 -1.29
CA ASP A 125 -5.16 5.34 -1.28
C ASP A 125 -4.06 5.21 -0.22
N PRO A 126 -4.40 4.78 1.01
CA PRO A 126 -3.44 4.62 2.08
C PRO A 126 -2.53 3.39 1.89
N ILE A 127 -2.93 2.41 1.08
CA ILE A 127 -2.17 1.17 0.85
C ILE A 127 -1.17 1.37 -0.30
N GLY A 128 -1.54 2.11 -1.33
CA GLY A 128 -0.70 2.48 -2.45
C GLY A 128 -0.87 1.61 -3.69
N PHE A 129 -1.95 0.84 -3.82
CA PHE A 129 -2.21 0.03 -5.03
C PHE A 129 -2.47 0.88 -6.30
N THR A 130 -2.74 2.18 -6.12
CA THR A 130 -2.88 3.18 -7.19
C THR A 130 -1.63 4.05 -7.35
N CYS A 131 -0.53 3.78 -6.64
CA CYS A 131 0.72 4.56 -6.75
C CYS A 131 1.20 4.81 -8.19
N PRO A 132 1.16 3.81 -9.11
CA PRO A 132 1.52 4.03 -10.52
C PRO A 132 0.63 5.05 -11.23
N ILE A 133 -0.66 5.10 -10.89
CA ILE A 133 -1.65 6.00 -11.50
C ILE A 133 -1.54 7.40 -10.90
N THR A 134 -1.46 7.51 -9.57
CA THR A 134 -1.39 8.80 -8.86
C THR A 134 -0.08 9.53 -9.06
N LEU A 135 0.97 8.86 -9.56
CA LEU A 135 2.22 9.53 -9.89
C LEU A 135 2.06 10.53 -11.05
N ILE A 136 1.17 10.26 -12.02
CA ILE A 136 0.99 11.11 -13.19
C ILE A 136 0.58 12.55 -12.83
N PRO A 137 -0.52 12.81 -12.08
CA PRO A 137 -0.90 14.17 -11.71
C PRO A 137 0.15 14.85 -10.82
N LYS A 138 0.87 14.09 -9.99
CA LYS A 138 2.02 14.58 -9.20
C LYS A 138 3.17 15.07 -10.09
N LEU A 139 3.46 14.37 -11.19
CA LEU A 139 4.45 14.78 -12.18
C LEU A 139 4.01 16.00 -12.98
N LEU A 140 2.72 16.09 -13.37
CA LEU A 140 2.15 17.27 -14.02
C LEU A 140 2.24 18.50 -13.12
N LEU A 141 1.96 18.32 -11.82
CA LEU A 141 2.16 19.37 -10.84
C LEU A 141 3.63 19.81 -10.86
N ARG A 142 4.59 18.89 -10.72
CA ARG A 142 6.05 19.18 -10.79
C ARG A 142 6.46 19.91 -12.08
N GLU A 143 5.87 19.57 -13.22
CA GLU A 143 6.08 20.26 -14.50
C GLU A 143 5.63 21.73 -14.40
N CYS A 144 4.46 22.00 -13.83
CA CYS A 144 3.99 23.37 -13.59
C CYS A 144 4.93 24.19 -12.69
N TRP A 145 5.53 23.56 -11.67
CA TRP A 145 6.53 24.22 -10.81
C TRP A 145 7.80 24.57 -11.58
N LYS A 146 8.28 23.68 -12.47
CA LYS A 146 9.46 23.97 -13.32
C LYS A 146 9.22 25.14 -14.27
N LEU A 147 8.00 25.28 -14.77
CA LEU A 147 7.60 26.36 -15.66
C LEU A 147 7.32 27.70 -14.93
N GLY A 148 7.38 27.73 -13.60
CA GLY A 148 7.14 28.96 -12.83
C GLY A 148 5.68 29.44 -12.84
N ILE A 149 4.72 28.54 -13.12
CA ILE A 149 3.30 28.91 -13.25
C ILE A 149 2.68 29.19 -11.87
N SER A 150 1.91 30.28 -11.77
CA SER A 150 1.16 30.63 -10.55
C SER A 150 0.03 29.63 -10.26
N TRP A 151 -0.53 29.68 -9.05
CA TRP A 151 -1.56 28.73 -8.59
C TRP A 151 -2.83 28.71 -9.42
N ASP A 152 -3.28 29.88 -9.85
CA ASP A 152 -4.60 30.09 -10.45
C ASP A 152 -4.51 30.54 -11.92
N SER A 153 -3.33 30.44 -12.53
CA SER A 153 -3.11 30.74 -13.95
C SER A 153 -3.57 29.58 -14.84
N LYS A 154 -3.99 29.91 -16.07
CA LYS A 154 -4.26 28.93 -17.12
C LYS A 154 -2.99 28.13 -17.41
N LEU A 155 -3.12 26.81 -17.47
CA LEU A 155 -2.01 25.91 -17.78
C LEU A 155 -1.78 25.80 -19.30
N PRO A 156 -0.55 25.45 -19.73
CA PRO A 156 -0.26 25.03 -21.09
C PRO A 156 -1.18 23.91 -21.58
N GLU A 157 -1.55 23.94 -22.85
CA GLU A 157 -2.51 23.00 -23.44
C GLU A 157 -2.02 21.54 -23.38
N ASP A 158 -0.70 21.32 -23.44
CA ASP A 158 -0.12 19.98 -23.30
C ASP A 158 -0.34 19.39 -21.91
N VAL A 159 -0.18 20.18 -20.84
CA VAL A 159 -0.44 19.77 -19.44
C VAL A 159 -1.92 19.49 -19.25
N ILE A 160 -2.78 20.34 -19.81
CA ILE A 160 -4.25 20.18 -19.81
C ILE A 160 -4.63 18.85 -20.46
N ASN A 161 -4.10 18.56 -21.65
CA ASN A 161 -4.41 17.35 -22.40
C ASN A 161 -3.91 16.08 -21.68
N LYS A 162 -2.70 16.12 -21.09
CA LYS A 162 -2.20 15.00 -20.25
C LYS A 162 -3.11 14.73 -19.05
N LEU A 163 -3.60 15.78 -18.37
CA LEU A 163 -4.51 15.63 -17.23
C LEU A 163 -5.88 15.09 -17.67
N LYS A 164 -6.45 15.62 -18.75
CA LYS A 164 -7.73 15.15 -19.31
C LYS A 164 -7.65 13.66 -19.65
N LYS A 165 -6.62 13.25 -20.40
CA LYS A 165 -6.38 11.84 -20.70
C LYS A 165 -6.31 10.97 -19.45
N TRP A 166 -5.57 11.42 -18.42
CA TRP A 166 -5.48 10.69 -17.16
C TRP A 166 -6.85 10.60 -16.46
N LYS A 167 -7.65 11.68 -16.46
CA LYS A 167 -9.01 11.71 -15.89
C LYS A 167 -9.96 10.75 -16.61
N ASP A 168 -9.92 10.74 -17.95
CA ASP A 168 -10.80 9.89 -18.77
C ASP A 168 -10.57 8.40 -18.47
N GLU A 169 -9.33 8.01 -18.16
CA GLU A 169 -8.99 6.63 -17.80
C GLU A 169 -9.43 6.24 -16.38
N LEU A 170 -9.74 7.19 -15.48
CA LEU A 170 -10.15 6.88 -14.11
C LEU A 170 -11.47 6.13 -14.02
N GLN A 171 -12.32 6.20 -15.05
CA GLN A 171 -13.56 5.43 -15.11
C GLN A 171 -13.32 3.92 -15.05
N GLU A 172 -12.13 3.47 -15.48
CA GLU A 172 -11.69 2.08 -15.44
C GLU A 172 -11.21 1.67 -14.04
N LEU A 173 -10.98 2.61 -13.12
CA LEU A 173 -10.43 2.33 -11.79
C LEU A 173 -11.36 1.46 -10.95
N LYS A 174 -12.67 1.48 -11.22
CA LYS A 174 -13.66 0.58 -10.61
C LYS A 174 -13.36 -0.91 -10.82
N PHE A 175 -12.57 -1.25 -11.84
CA PHE A 175 -12.13 -2.62 -12.11
C PHE A 175 -10.86 -3.01 -11.34
N LEU A 176 -10.16 -2.05 -10.73
CA LEU A 176 -9.00 -2.32 -9.89
C LEU A 176 -9.49 -2.68 -8.49
N LYS A 177 -9.61 -3.99 -8.24
CA LYS A 177 -9.98 -4.57 -6.96
C LYS A 177 -8.81 -5.39 -6.42
N ILE A 178 -8.40 -5.13 -5.18
CA ILE A 178 -7.37 -5.93 -4.50
C ILE A 178 -8.02 -6.78 -3.40
N PRO A 179 -7.63 -8.05 -3.22
CA PRO A 179 -8.13 -8.85 -2.10
C PRO A 179 -7.80 -8.17 -0.75
N ARG A 180 -8.79 -8.08 0.14
CA ARG A 180 -8.58 -7.56 1.51
C ARG A 180 -7.79 -8.57 2.34
N ARG A 181 -8.14 -9.85 2.22
CA ARG A 181 -7.49 -10.95 2.94
C ARG A 181 -6.06 -11.18 2.44
N LEU A 182 -5.10 -11.31 3.36
CA LEU A 182 -3.67 -11.42 3.04
C LEU A 182 -3.27 -12.74 2.37
N SER A 183 -3.97 -13.82 2.66
CA SER A 183 -3.78 -15.12 2.02
C SER A 183 -5.02 -15.99 2.23
N ASN A 184 -5.35 -16.85 1.26
CA ASN A 184 -6.35 -17.90 1.45
C ASN A 184 -5.79 -19.12 2.20
N LEU A 185 -4.49 -19.16 2.46
CA LEU A 185 -3.84 -20.14 3.34
C LEU A 185 -3.93 -19.69 4.80
N ASP A 186 -3.79 -20.65 5.71
CA ASP A 186 -3.59 -20.35 7.13
C ASP A 186 -2.16 -19.84 7.31
N LEU A 187 -2.02 -18.56 7.68
CA LEU A 187 -0.72 -17.92 7.86
C LEU A 187 0.07 -18.52 9.03
N ASN A 188 -0.60 -19.06 10.05
CA ASN A 188 0.07 -19.67 11.21
C ASN A 188 0.70 -21.02 10.87
N GLU A 189 0.18 -21.70 9.84
CA GLU A 189 0.67 -22.98 9.35
C GLU A 189 1.41 -22.86 8.00
N SER A 190 1.71 -21.65 7.56
CA SER A 190 2.42 -21.37 6.31
C SER A 190 3.83 -20.87 6.57
N SER A 191 4.75 -21.20 5.66
CA SER A 191 6.04 -20.51 5.57
C SER A 191 5.82 -19.13 4.96
N LEU A 192 6.16 -18.08 5.72
CA LEU A 192 5.95 -16.69 5.32
C LEU A 192 7.26 -16.02 4.92
N THR A 193 7.22 -15.28 3.82
CA THR A 193 8.36 -14.48 3.33
C THR A 193 7.87 -13.11 2.87
N LEU A 194 8.61 -12.05 3.23
CA LEU A 194 8.30 -10.68 2.83
C LEU A 194 9.21 -10.23 1.70
N HIS A 195 8.64 -9.77 0.59
CA HIS A 195 9.38 -9.34 -0.59
C HIS A 195 9.17 -7.86 -0.85
N THR A 196 10.23 -7.07 -0.65
CA THR A 196 10.23 -5.62 -0.85
C THR A 196 11.01 -5.29 -2.11
N PHE A 197 10.35 -4.73 -3.11
CA PHE A 197 10.97 -4.30 -4.36
C PHE A 197 11.21 -2.79 -4.32
N CYS A 198 12.36 -2.36 -4.81
CA CYS A 198 12.78 -0.97 -4.84
C CYS A 198 13.22 -0.61 -6.26
N ASP A 199 12.86 0.58 -6.74
CA ASP A 199 13.25 1.06 -8.07
C ASP A 199 13.33 2.59 -8.08
N ALA A 200 14.19 3.14 -8.93
CA ALA A 200 14.20 4.56 -9.22
C ALA A 200 14.30 4.87 -10.71
N SER A 201 13.62 5.96 -11.08
CA SER A 201 13.69 6.55 -12.40
C SER A 201 14.07 8.03 -12.30
N LYS A 202 14.21 8.69 -13.45
CA LYS A 202 14.37 10.15 -13.52
C LYS A 202 13.15 10.91 -12.96
N LEU A 203 12.00 10.24 -12.85
CA LEU A 203 10.72 10.84 -12.49
C LEU A 203 10.42 10.70 -11.01
N ALA A 204 10.60 9.50 -10.46
CA ALA A 204 10.32 9.15 -9.08
C ALA A 204 11.14 7.93 -8.65
N TYR A 205 11.16 7.68 -7.36
CA TYR A 205 11.64 6.43 -6.77
C TYR A 205 10.51 5.81 -5.95
N ALA A 206 10.45 4.49 -5.92
CA ALA A 206 9.32 3.78 -5.37
C ALA A 206 9.71 2.45 -4.74
N THR A 207 8.81 1.96 -3.91
CA THR A 207 8.87 0.62 -3.34
C THR A 207 7.49 -0.02 -3.32
N CYS A 208 7.44 -1.34 -3.47
CA CYS A 208 6.25 -2.14 -3.25
C CYS A 208 6.59 -3.44 -2.50
N ILE A 209 5.64 -3.90 -1.69
CA ILE A 209 5.82 -5.03 -0.79
C ILE A 209 4.77 -6.09 -1.09
N PHE A 210 5.23 -7.34 -1.15
CA PHE A 210 4.39 -8.52 -1.29
C PHE A 210 4.66 -9.49 -0.14
N LEU A 211 3.60 -10.07 0.40
CA LEU A 211 3.67 -11.21 1.31
C LEU A 211 3.51 -12.48 0.50
N ARG A 212 4.44 -13.42 0.65
CA ARG A 212 4.34 -14.75 0.09
C ARG A 212 4.13 -15.75 1.22
N ALA A 213 3.06 -16.55 1.10
CA ALA A 213 2.76 -17.64 2.02
C ALA A 213 2.76 -18.97 1.26
N GLU A 214 3.43 -19.98 1.82
CA GLU A 214 3.55 -21.32 1.24
C GLU A 214 3.16 -22.40 2.25
N LYS A 215 2.26 -23.29 1.85
CA LYS A 215 1.81 -24.44 2.65
C LYS A 215 1.58 -25.64 1.74
N GLU A 216 2.24 -26.76 2.03
CA GLU A 216 2.06 -28.04 1.30
C GLU A 216 2.19 -27.87 -0.24
N GLY A 217 3.14 -27.05 -0.69
CA GLY A 217 3.38 -26.77 -2.11
C GLY A 217 2.37 -25.80 -2.76
N LYS A 218 1.37 -25.31 -2.04
CA LYS A 218 0.51 -24.21 -2.49
C LYS A 218 1.16 -22.89 -2.10
N VAL A 219 1.26 -21.97 -3.06
CA VAL A 219 1.86 -20.65 -2.87
C VAL A 219 0.83 -19.57 -3.14
N THR A 220 0.80 -18.57 -2.28
CA THR A 220 0.06 -17.32 -2.48
C THR A 220 1.02 -16.15 -2.42
N CYS A 221 0.77 -15.13 -3.23
CA CYS A 221 1.50 -13.87 -3.19
C CYS A 221 0.49 -12.73 -3.21
N GLN A 222 0.56 -11.87 -2.19
CA GLN A 222 -0.40 -10.79 -2.00
C GLN A 222 0.31 -9.46 -1.86
N PHE A 223 -0.17 -8.46 -2.59
CA PHE A 223 0.26 -7.08 -2.41
C PHE A 223 -0.10 -6.55 -1.03
N ILE A 224 0.88 -5.94 -0.34
CA ILE A 224 0.70 -5.38 0.99
C ILE A 224 0.66 -3.87 0.97
N GLN A 225 1.66 -3.25 0.36
CA GLN A 225 1.79 -1.80 0.38
C GLN A 225 2.74 -1.30 -0.70
N ALA A 226 2.52 -0.08 -1.18
CA ALA A 226 3.49 0.63 -2.00
C ALA A 226 3.58 2.11 -1.67
N ARG A 227 4.73 2.69 -1.98
CA ARG A 227 5.00 4.12 -1.85
C ARG A 227 5.82 4.60 -3.02
N SER A 228 5.49 5.76 -3.55
CA SER A 228 6.29 6.47 -4.55
C SER A 228 6.59 7.90 -4.08
N ARG A 229 7.78 8.40 -4.42
CA ARG A 229 8.22 9.75 -4.12
C ARG A 229 8.81 10.38 -5.37
N ILE A 230 8.35 11.59 -5.68
CA ILE A 230 8.81 12.32 -6.86
C ILE A 230 10.31 12.65 -6.72
N ALA A 231 11.06 12.46 -7.80
CA ALA A 231 12.48 12.78 -7.83
C ALA A 231 12.70 14.28 -7.56
N PRO A 232 13.71 14.66 -6.76
CA PRO A 232 14.02 16.06 -6.49
C PRO A 232 14.23 16.90 -7.75
N LEU A 233 13.85 18.18 -7.70
CA LEU A 233 14.08 19.12 -8.80
C LEU A 233 15.55 19.49 -8.97
N LYS A 234 16.29 19.60 -7.85
CA LYS A 234 17.71 19.97 -7.84
C LYS A 234 18.64 18.90 -8.43
N GLY A 235 18.09 17.76 -8.85
CA GLY A 235 18.82 16.65 -9.44
C GLY A 235 19.65 15.89 -8.41
N ILE A 236 19.49 14.58 -8.39
CA ILE A 236 20.43 13.64 -7.77
C ILE A 236 20.67 12.52 -8.78
N SER A 237 21.84 11.86 -8.68
CA SER A 237 22.16 10.78 -9.60
C SER A 237 21.19 9.60 -9.44
N ILE A 238 20.99 8.83 -10.51
CA ILE A 238 20.12 7.64 -10.49
C ILE A 238 20.54 6.67 -9.37
N PRO A 239 21.82 6.30 -9.20
CA PRO A 239 22.23 5.43 -8.09
C PRO A 239 21.86 5.97 -6.69
N ARG A 240 21.91 7.29 -6.49
CA ARG A 240 21.47 7.90 -5.23
C ARG A 240 19.95 7.84 -5.05
N MET A 241 19.17 7.85 -6.13
CA MET A 241 17.73 7.64 -6.07
C MET A 241 17.38 6.18 -5.81
N GLU A 242 18.14 5.24 -6.39
CA GLU A 242 18.02 3.81 -6.07
C GLU A 242 18.26 3.57 -4.58
N LEU A 243 19.33 4.13 -4.03
CA LEU A 243 19.59 4.05 -2.58
C LEU A 243 18.47 4.70 -1.73
N LEU A 244 17.81 5.75 -2.23
CA LEU A 244 16.64 6.33 -1.57
C LEU A 244 15.41 5.42 -1.66
N ALA A 245 15.24 4.70 -2.77
CA ALA A 245 14.22 3.67 -2.94
C ALA A 245 14.43 2.55 -1.91
N CYS A 246 15.66 2.04 -1.81
CA CYS A 246 16.06 1.07 -0.78
C CYS A 246 15.75 1.57 0.63
N ASN A 247 16.11 2.81 0.95
CA ASN A 247 15.87 3.38 2.28
C ASN A 247 14.38 3.49 2.64
N ILE A 248 13.51 3.84 1.69
CA ILE A 248 12.07 3.86 1.95
C ILE A 248 11.47 2.45 2.00
N GLY A 249 11.99 1.52 1.18
CA GLY A 249 11.56 0.11 1.18
C GLY A 249 11.86 -0.57 2.50
N ASP A 250 13.07 -0.39 3.01
CA ASP A 250 13.54 -0.93 4.29
C ASP A 250 12.73 -0.41 5.49
N ARG A 251 12.44 0.90 5.52
CA ARG A 251 11.53 1.48 6.52
C ARG A 251 10.11 0.95 6.40
N LEU A 252 9.59 0.84 5.18
CA LEU A 252 8.22 0.40 4.93
C LEU A 252 8.05 -1.07 5.32
N ALA A 253 9.00 -1.93 4.96
CA ALA A 253 9.01 -3.34 5.33
C ALA A 253 8.99 -3.53 6.85
N ASN A 254 9.81 -2.76 7.58
CA ASN A 254 9.82 -2.83 9.05
C ASN A 254 8.52 -2.30 9.68
N SER A 255 7.89 -1.27 9.10
CA SER A 255 6.53 -0.86 9.53
C SER A 255 5.53 -1.99 9.31
N VAL A 256 5.49 -2.55 8.10
CA VAL A 256 4.57 -3.64 7.74
C VAL A 256 4.75 -4.86 8.64
N LYS A 257 6.00 -5.28 8.89
CA LYS A 257 6.29 -6.39 9.80
C LYS A 257 5.75 -6.12 11.20
N LYS A 258 5.90 -4.89 11.72
CA LYS A 258 5.35 -4.52 13.02
C LYS A 258 3.83 -4.49 13.01
N ASP A 259 3.23 -3.85 12.02
CA ASP A 259 1.78 -3.61 11.92
C ASP A 259 1.01 -4.92 11.71
N LEU A 260 1.63 -5.92 11.06
CA LEU A 260 1.06 -7.26 10.84
C LEU A 260 1.51 -8.30 11.88
N ASN A 261 2.31 -7.91 12.88
CA ASN A 261 2.92 -8.82 13.86
C ASN A 261 3.73 -9.97 13.23
N LEU A 262 4.51 -9.64 12.19
CA LEU A 262 5.37 -10.54 11.40
C LEU A 262 6.86 -10.17 11.59
N VAL A 263 7.30 -9.88 12.82
CA VAL A 263 8.64 -9.32 13.06
C VAL A 263 9.77 -10.27 12.65
N ASP A 264 9.58 -11.58 12.81
CA ASP A 264 10.60 -12.61 12.63
C ASP A 264 10.54 -13.34 11.27
N ILE A 265 9.74 -12.85 10.31
CA ILE A 265 9.63 -13.52 9.00
C ILE A 265 10.84 -13.23 8.10
N GLU A 266 11.26 -14.23 7.33
CA GLU A 266 12.34 -14.09 6.35
C GLU A 266 11.99 -12.97 5.34
N SER A 267 12.92 -12.06 5.13
CA SER A 267 12.72 -10.87 4.30
C SER A 267 13.70 -10.83 3.12
N PHE A 268 13.22 -10.36 1.98
CA PHE A 268 14.00 -10.17 0.76
C PHE A 268 13.79 -8.76 0.22
N PHE A 269 14.90 -8.05 -0.02
CA PHE A 269 14.89 -6.72 -0.60
C PHE A 269 15.47 -6.75 -2.00
N TRP A 270 14.66 -6.46 -3.00
CA TRP A 270 15.01 -6.57 -4.41
C TRP A 270 15.25 -5.20 -5.03
N ASN A 271 16.37 -5.05 -5.75
CA ASN A 271 16.67 -3.84 -6.51
C ASN A 271 17.46 -4.21 -7.78
N ASP A 272 17.30 -3.44 -8.85
CA ASP A 272 17.97 -3.68 -10.14
C ASP A 272 19.24 -2.83 -10.34
N SER A 273 19.65 -2.06 -9.33
CA SER A 273 20.88 -1.26 -9.33
C SER A 273 22.02 -1.97 -8.62
N MET A 274 23.00 -2.42 -9.41
CA MET A 274 24.25 -2.98 -8.87
C MET A 274 25.00 -1.95 -8.01
N ASP A 275 24.95 -0.66 -8.34
CA ASP A 275 25.57 0.40 -7.54
C ASP A 275 24.97 0.50 -6.14
N ALA A 276 23.63 0.49 -6.04
CA ALA A 276 22.94 0.56 -4.75
C ALA A 276 23.21 -0.70 -3.91
N LEU A 277 23.14 -1.88 -4.54
CA LEU A 277 23.44 -3.14 -3.88
C LEU A 277 24.90 -3.22 -3.43
N HIS A 278 25.84 -2.72 -4.23
CA HIS A 278 27.25 -2.65 -3.85
C HIS A 278 27.44 -1.80 -2.60
N TRP A 279 26.86 -0.60 -2.54
CA TRP A 279 26.95 0.25 -1.35
C TRP A 279 26.31 -0.39 -0.12
N ILE A 280 25.18 -1.09 -0.28
CA ILE A 280 24.50 -1.76 0.83
C ILE A 280 25.30 -2.97 1.32
N LYS A 281 25.94 -3.74 0.43
CA LYS A 281 26.63 -5.00 0.78
C LYS A 281 28.11 -4.86 1.14
N LYS A 282 28.78 -3.82 0.66
CA LYS A 282 30.23 -3.65 0.83
C LYS A 282 30.56 -2.46 1.72
N GLU A 283 31.65 -2.56 2.46
CA GLU A 283 32.20 -1.44 3.21
C GLU A 283 33.09 -0.59 2.32
N GLY A 284 33.12 0.72 2.57
CA GLY A 284 33.98 1.63 1.82
C GLY A 284 33.85 3.08 2.30
N PRO A 285 34.81 3.95 1.97
CA PRO A 285 34.75 5.37 2.29
C PRO A 285 33.72 6.06 1.38
N TRP A 286 32.44 5.91 1.72
CA TRP A 286 31.37 6.57 0.98
C TRP A 286 31.24 8.05 1.38
N MET A 287 30.74 8.87 0.46
CA MET A 287 30.35 10.24 0.77
C MET A 287 29.18 10.25 1.76
N THR A 288 29.10 11.26 2.62
CA THR A 288 28.13 11.38 3.72
C THR A 288 26.68 11.04 3.34
N PHE A 289 26.23 11.43 2.13
CA PHE A 289 24.89 11.09 1.64
C PHE A 289 24.66 9.57 1.61
N VAL A 290 25.59 8.83 1.03
CA VAL A 290 25.54 7.38 0.86
C VAL A 290 25.76 6.70 2.21
N SER A 291 26.80 7.10 2.96
CA SER A 291 27.13 6.52 4.27
C SER A 291 25.95 6.57 5.22
N ASN A 292 25.27 7.72 5.35
CA ASN A 292 24.15 7.85 6.29
C ASN A 292 22.97 6.94 5.94
N ARG A 293 22.70 6.72 4.64
CA ARG A 293 21.59 5.89 4.17
C ARG A 293 21.90 4.41 4.26
N VAL A 294 23.13 4.01 3.90
CA VAL A 294 23.63 2.64 4.10
C VAL A 294 23.63 2.28 5.58
N ASN A 295 24.09 3.17 6.46
CA ASN A 295 24.09 2.93 7.91
C ASN A 295 22.68 2.84 8.50
N GLU A 296 21.69 3.47 7.88
CA GLU A 296 20.29 3.29 8.27
C GLU A 296 19.75 1.95 7.77
N ILE A 297 19.97 1.62 6.49
CA ILE A 297 19.54 0.35 5.90
C ILE A 297 20.09 -0.83 6.72
N ARG A 298 21.40 -0.81 7.01
CA ARG A 298 22.07 -1.86 7.80
C ARG A 298 21.66 -1.93 9.27
N ARG A 299 20.86 -0.98 9.78
CA ARG A 299 20.28 -1.05 11.13
C ARG A 299 18.92 -1.74 11.16
N LEU A 300 18.31 -1.93 9.98
CA LEU A 300 16.93 -2.35 9.81
C LEU A 300 16.81 -3.62 8.96
N SER A 301 17.86 -3.94 8.18
CA SER A 301 18.02 -5.17 7.40
C SER A 301 19.48 -5.59 7.30
N GLU A 302 19.70 -6.87 7.04
CA GLU A 302 21.01 -7.48 6.86
C GLU A 302 21.44 -7.46 5.39
N ALA A 303 22.74 -7.33 5.14
CA ALA A 303 23.29 -7.20 3.78
C ALA A 303 22.93 -8.40 2.86
N TYR A 304 22.75 -9.60 3.42
CA TYR A 304 22.42 -10.80 2.65
C TYR A 304 20.95 -10.85 2.19
N GLU A 305 20.06 -10.10 2.83
CA GLU A 305 18.63 -9.99 2.47
C GLU A 305 18.44 -9.18 1.17
N TRP A 306 19.42 -8.34 0.82
CA TRP A 306 19.39 -7.56 -0.41
C TRP A 306 19.79 -8.41 -1.61
N LYS A 307 18.94 -8.47 -2.64
CA LYS A 307 19.07 -9.30 -3.83
C LYS A 307 18.89 -8.46 -5.09
N PHE A 308 19.52 -8.91 -6.16
CA PHE A 308 19.34 -8.29 -7.47
C PHE A 308 18.11 -8.88 -8.15
N VAL A 309 17.33 -8.03 -8.82
CA VAL A 309 16.26 -8.43 -9.73
C VAL A 309 16.47 -7.71 -11.07
N PRO A 310 16.30 -8.36 -12.23
CA PRO A 310 16.32 -7.66 -13.50
C PRO A 310 15.21 -6.59 -13.56
N GLY A 311 15.50 -5.39 -14.07
CA GLY A 311 14.51 -4.30 -14.13
C GLY A 311 13.22 -4.67 -14.88
N THR A 312 13.29 -5.53 -15.89
CA THR A 312 12.10 -6.06 -16.60
C THR A 312 11.19 -6.94 -15.74
N GLN A 313 11.72 -7.46 -14.63
CA GLN A 313 11.03 -8.28 -13.65
C GLN A 313 10.79 -7.54 -12.32
N ASN A 314 11.20 -6.27 -12.23
CA ASN A 314 11.05 -5.45 -11.04
C ASN A 314 9.66 -4.79 -11.00
N PRO A 315 8.73 -5.21 -10.12
CA PRO A 315 7.42 -4.57 -10.02
C PRO A 315 7.50 -3.11 -9.57
N ALA A 316 8.57 -2.66 -8.90
CA ALA A 316 8.69 -1.28 -8.46
C ALA A 316 8.90 -0.27 -9.62
N ASP A 317 9.16 -0.76 -10.85
CA ASP A 317 9.26 0.05 -12.07
C ASP A 317 7.98 0.85 -12.39
N LEU A 318 6.80 0.22 -12.23
CA LEU A 318 5.52 0.90 -12.47
C LEU A 318 5.31 2.10 -11.53
N PRO A 319 5.41 1.97 -10.18
CA PRO A 319 5.23 3.11 -9.30
C PRO A 319 6.38 4.13 -9.34
N SER A 320 7.55 3.82 -9.93
CA SER A 320 8.65 4.78 -10.11
C SER A 320 8.55 5.60 -11.40
N ARG A 321 7.80 5.12 -12.42
CA ARG A 321 7.63 5.77 -13.73
C ARG A 321 6.21 6.27 -13.99
N GLY A 322 5.23 5.60 -13.41
CA GLY A 322 3.82 5.82 -13.61
C GLY A 322 3.27 5.07 -14.82
N CYS A 323 1.96 4.79 -14.81
CA CYS A 323 1.29 4.13 -15.93
C CYS A 323 -0.19 4.55 -16.04
N SER A 324 -0.82 4.17 -17.16
CA SER A 324 -2.26 4.29 -17.33
C SER A 324 -3.01 3.26 -16.50
N VAL A 325 -4.27 3.54 -16.18
CA VAL A 325 -5.16 2.60 -15.46
C VAL A 325 -5.27 1.27 -16.25
N LYS A 326 -5.43 1.37 -17.58
CA LYS A 326 -5.51 0.22 -18.48
C LYS A 326 -4.23 -0.63 -18.44
N THR A 327 -3.06 -0.02 -18.39
CA THR A 327 -1.80 -0.75 -18.27
C THR A 327 -1.69 -1.44 -16.91
N LEU A 328 -2.10 -0.78 -15.83
CA LEU A 328 -2.07 -1.38 -14.49
C LEU A 328 -2.97 -2.62 -14.40
N LEU A 329 -4.21 -2.50 -14.89
CA LEU A 329 -5.18 -3.60 -14.94
C LEU A 329 -4.67 -4.77 -15.78
N LYS A 330 -4.15 -4.49 -16.99
CA LYS A 330 -3.61 -5.53 -17.88
C LYS A 330 -2.43 -6.27 -17.27
N LYS A 331 -1.57 -5.57 -16.52
CA LYS A 331 -0.38 -6.17 -15.89
C LYS A 331 -0.71 -6.91 -14.60
N GLN A 332 -1.90 -6.73 -14.02
CA GLN A 332 -2.27 -7.28 -12.71
C GLN A 332 -1.16 -7.07 -11.68
N TRP A 333 -0.59 -5.87 -11.64
CA TRP A 333 0.65 -5.58 -10.90
C TRP A 333 0.59 -5.95 -9.40
N TYR A 334 -0.60 -5.88 -8.81
CA TYR A 334 -0.86 -6.26 -7.42
C TYR A 334 -0.74 -7.78 -7.16
N GLU A 335 -0.62 -8.61 -8.19
CA GLU A 335 -0.36 -10.04 -8.04
C GLU A 335 1.13 -10.38 -7.82
N GLY A 336 2.01 -9.39 -7.99
CA GLY A 336 3.45 -9.57 -7.91
C GLY A 336 4.04 -10.21 -9.18
N PRO A 337 5.37 -10.33 -9.24
CA PRO A 337 6.02 -10.96 -10.38
C PRO A 337 5.73 -12.48 -10.39
N PRO A 338 5.49 -13.11 -11.57
CA PRO A 338 5.06 -14.51 -11.63
C PRO A 338 6.00 -15.49 -10.92
N TRP A 339 7.32 -15.28 -11.04
CA TRP A 339 8.34 -16.14 -10.43
C TRP A 339 8.26 -16.17 -8.89
N LEU A 340 7.59 -15.20 -8.26
CA LEU A 340 7.43 -15.21 -6.80
C LEU A 340 6.51 -16.36 -6.34
N ARG A 341 5.61 -16.81 -7.23
CA ARG A 341 4.75 -17.99 -7.00
C ARG A 341 5.46 -19.31 -7.27
N ASP A 342 6.61 -19.27 -7.92
CA ASP A 342 7.45 -20.45 -8.14
C ASP A 342 8.27 -20.80 -6.90
N SER A 343 8.93 -21.96 -6.98
CA SER A 343 9.93 -22.40 -6.02
C SER A 343 11.15 -21.47 -6.01
N ARG A 344 11.82 -21.40 -4.85
CA ARG A 344 12.93 -20.46 -4.58
C ARG A 344 14.11 -20.58 -5.57
N ASP A 345 14.34 -21.76 -6.13
CA ASP A 345 15.36 -22.02 -7.15
C ASP A 345 15.11 -21.31 -8.50
N LYS A 346 13.87 -20.88 -8.76
CA LYS A 346 13.51 -20.12 -9.97
C LYS A 346 13.54 -18.60 -9.76
N TRP A 347 13.80 -18.15 -8.54
CA TRP A 347 13.89 -16.72 -8.27
C TRP A 347 15.15 -16.15 -8.93
N PRO A 348 15.17 -14.84 -9.25
CA PRO A 348 16.37 -14.21 -9.76
C PRO A 348 17.54 -14.41 -8.81
N ASP A 349 18.57 -15.11 -9.27
CA ASP A 349 19.82 -15.27 -8.54
C ASP A 349 20.96 -14.70 -9.36
N PHE A 350 21.46 -13.56 -8.90
CA PHE A 350 22.63 -12.91 -9.46
C PHE A 350 23.59 -12.67 -8.31
N GLU A 351 24.66 -13.46 -8.27
CA GLU A 351 25.81 -13.13 -7.45
C GLU A 351 26.48 -11.89 -8.05
N LEU A 352 26.76 -10.91 -7.19
CA LEU A 352 27.63 -9.80 -7.54
C LEU A 352 29.02 -10.39 -7.79
N SER A 353 29.37 -10.66 -9.05
CA SER A 353 30.73 -11.03 -9.39
C SER A 353 31.64 -9.85 -8.99
N PRO A 354 32.68 -10.09 -8.17
CA PRO A 354 33.70 -9.08 -7.99
C PRO A 354 34.46 -8.94 -9.31
N ASP A 355 34.31 -7.79 -9.97
CA ASP A 355 35.28 -7.33 -10.97
C ASP A 355 36.58 -6.94 -10.27
#